data_AF-A0A7R9GTX6-F1
#
_entry.id   AF-A0A7R9GTX6-F1
#
_cell.length_a   1.000
_cell.length_b   1.000
_cell.length_c   1.000
_cell.angle_alpha   90.00
_cell.angle_beta   90.00
_cell.angle_gamma   90.00
#
_symmetry.space_group_name_H-M   'P 1'
#
loop_
_entity.id
_entity.type
_entity.pdbx_description
1 polymer ?
#
loop_
_entity_poly.entity_id
_entity_poly.type
_entity_poly.pdbx_seq_one_letter_code
_entity_poly.pdbx_strand_id
1 'polypeptide(L)'
;MDIGKYCSNVRMGNWNEELFLEEEKLRLFLKRRERGELLVQKARKLFCNLLKEVSLALPGEYVKFGSVVQMVAPDVPASRGGESGKLGMVLAGLVGEKEVDCIQHFVHGCVLSASPLLTPCVRNAFIVHR
;
A
#
# COMPACT_ATOMS: atom_id res chain seq x y z
N MET A 1 -30.66 28.61 22.60
CA MET A 1 -31.19 27.26 22.85
C MET A 1 -30.72 26.40 21.70
N ASP A 2 -29.78 25.49 21.93
CA ASP A 2 -29.40 24.50 20.91
C ASP A 2 -30.53 23.49 20.78
N ILE A 3 -31.26 23.58 19.67
CA ILE A 3 -32.18 22.51 19.24
C ILE A 3 -31.28 21.31 18.95
N GLY A 4 -31.41 20.25 19.76
CA GLY A 4 -30.58 19.06 19.67
C GLY A 4 -30.53 18.52 18.23
N LYS A 5 -29.38 17.98 17.82
CA LYS A 5 -29.22 17.43 16.47
C LYS A 5 -30.11 16.20 16.32
N TYR A 6 -31.14 16.28 15.47
CA TYR A 6 -32.06 15.17 15.19
C TYR A 6 -31.54 14.33 14.01
N CYS A 7 -31.97 13.07 13.94
CA CYS A 7 -31.66 12.20 12.79
C CYS A 7 -32.42 12.67 11.54
N SER A 8 -31.87 12.47 10.34
CA SER A 8 -32.48 12.88 9.06
C SER A 8 -33.86 12.27 8.78
N ASN A 9 -34.20 11.18 9.49
CA ASN A 9 -35.53 10.56 9.46
C ASN A 9 -36.59 11.39 10.20
N VAL A 10 -36.19 12.34 11.04
CA VAL A 10 -37.09 13.27 11.74
C VAL A 10 -37.22 14.52 10.88
N ARG A 11 -38.45 14.85 10.49
CA ARG A 11 -38.75 16.01 9.63
C ARG A 11 -38.70 17.33 10.40
N MET A 12 -37.53 17.70 10.92
CA MET A 12 -37.28 18.95 11.62
C MET A 12 -36.08 19.69 11.02
N GLY A 13 -36.14 21.02 10.99
CA GLY A 13 -35.08 21.84 10.37
C GLY A 13 -34.89 21.55 8.88
N ASN A 14 -33.65 21.48 8.42
CA ASN A 14 -33.28 21.26 7.01
C ASN A 14 -33.24 19.77 6.61
N TRP A 15 -34.05 18.92 7.26
CA TRP A 15 -34.07 17.47 7.05
C TRP A 15 -34.11 17.05 5.57
N ASN A 16 -34.83 17.79 4.71
CA ASN A 16 -34.97 17.46 3.29
C ASN A 16 -33.68 17.72 2.51
N GLU A 17 -32.96 18.81 2.83
CA GLU A 17 -31.66 19.12 2.23
C GLU A 17 -30.60 18.14 2.71
N GLU A 18 -30.62 17.78 4.00
CA GLU A 18 -29.72 16.76 4.56
C GLU A 18 -29.95 15.40 3.90
N LEU A 19 -31.21 14.98 3.71
CA LEU A 19 -31.55 13.74 3.04
C LEU A 19 -31.06 13.72 1.58
N PHE A 20 -31.32 14.78 0.82
CA PHE A 20 -30.88 14.89 -0.57
C PHE A 20 -29.36 14.90 -0.69
N LEU A 21 -28.67 15.58 0.23
CA LEU A 21 -27.21 15.62 0.27
C LEU A 21 -26.60 14.24 0.54
N GLU A 22 -27.18 13.47 1.47
CA GLU A 22 -26.74 12.10 1.76
C GLU A 22 -26.98 11.15 0.58
N GLU A 23 -28.13 11.28 -0.11
CA GLU A 23 -28.43 10.50 -1.31
C GLU A 23 -27.43 10.78 -2.44
N GLU A 24 -27.11 12.05 -2.70
CA GLU A 24 -26.14 12.43 -3.73
C GLU A 24 -24.73 11.96 -3.37
N LYS A 25 -24.30 12.04 -2.10
CA LYS A 25 -23.02 11.48 -1.63
C LYS A 25 -22.95 9.98 -1.88
N LEU A 26 -24.02 9.24 -1.55
CA LEU A 26 -24.09 7.80 -1.79
C LEU A 26 -24.02 7.50 -3.28
N ARG A 27 -24.76 8.26 -4.12
CA ARG A 27 -24.75 8.10 -5.57
C ARG A 27 -23.35 8.30 -6.16
N LEU A 28 -22.63 9.33 -5.72
CA LEU A 28 -21.25 9.58 -6.14
C LEU A 28 -20.29 8.49 -5.67
N PHE A 29 -20.43 8.04 -4.43
CA PHE A 29 -19.64 6.94 -3.89
C PHE A 29 -19.83 5.65 -4.71
N LEU A 30 -21.08 5.27 -5.00
CA LEU A 30 -21.40 4.08 -5.78
C LEU A 30 -20.83 4.17 -7.21
N LYS A 31 -20.97 5.33 -7.87
CA LYS A 31 -20.36 5.55 -9.20
C LYS A 31 -18.84 5.40 -9.17
N ARG A 32 -18.15 5.97 -8.16
CA ARG A 32 -16.69 5.81 -8.00
C ARG A 32 -16.30 4.35 -7.71
N ARG A 33 -17.10 3.64 -6.90
CA ARG A 33 -16.90 2.22 -6.59
C ARG A 33 -16.96 1.35 -7.84
N GLU A 34 -17.97 1.56 -8.68
CA GLU A 34 -18.15 0.83 -9.94
C GLU A 34 -16.99 1.05 -10.91
N ARG A 35 -16.42 2.26 -10.93
CA ARG A 35 -15.24 2.61 -11.74
C ARG A 35 -13.91 2.13 -11.14
N GLY A 36 -13.89 1.62 -9.92
CA GLY A 36 -12.65 1.25 -9.24
C GLY A 36 -11.82 2.46 -8.77
N GLU A 37 -12.44 3.64 -8.67
CA GLU A 37 -11.77 4.90 -8.36
C GLU A 37 -11.65 5.16 -6.85
N LEU A 38 -12.22 4.28 -6.01
CA LEU A 38 -12.05 4.43 -4.57
C LEU A 38 -10.59 4.15 -4.18
N LEU A 39 -10.05 5.01 -3.30
CA LEU A 39 -8.69 4.85 -2.78
C LEU A 39 -8.45 3.46 -2.19
N VAL A 40 -9.44 2.88 -1.49
CA VAL A 40 -9.35 1.51 -0.96
C VAL A 40 -9.17 0.46 -2.05
N GLN A 41 -9.80 0.63 -3.21
CA GLN A 41 -9.65 -0.29 -4.35
C GLN A 41 -8.27 -0.14 -4.98
N LYS A 42 -7.83 1.10 -5.20
CA LYS A 42 -6.50 1.40 -5.74
C LYS A 42 -5.36 0.93 -4.83
N ALA A 43 -5.48 1.16 -3.52
CA ALA A 43 -4.51 0.71 -2.53
C ALA A 43 -4.42 -0.82 -2.47
N ARG A 44 -5.57 -1.52 -2.47
CA ARG A 44 -5.59 -2.99 -2.52
C ARG A 44 -4.87 -3.51 -3.76
N LYS A 45 -5.17 -2.94 -4.93
CA LYS A 45 -4.52 -3.33 -6.18
C LYS A 45 -3.02 -3.08 -6.14
N LEU A 46 -2.58 -1.93 -5.63
CA LEU A 46 -1.18 -1.62 -5.42
C LEU A 46 -0.50 -2.64 -4.49
N PHE A 47 -1.08 -2.95 -3.33
CA PHE A 47 -0.52 -3.95 -2.42
C PHE A 47 -0.43 -5.34 -3.06
N CYS A 48 -1.47 -5.76 -3.79
CA CYS A 48 -1.43 -7.02 -4.54
C CYS A 48 -0.29 -7.06 -5.56
N ASN A 49 0.01 -5.93 -6.21
CA ASN A 49 1.11 -5.84 -7.18
C ASN A 49 2.49 -5.85 -6.50
N LEU A 50 2.67 -5.05 -5.44
CA LEU A 50 3.98 -4.87 -4.79
C LEU A 50 4.36 -6.06 -3.90
N LEU A 51 3.38 -6.70 -3.26
CA LEU A 51 3.59 -7.84 -2.37
C LEU A 51 3.43 -9.18 -3.09
N LYS A 52 3.25 -9.17 -4.42
CA LYS A 52 3.26 -10.39 -5.22
C LYS A 52 4.60 -11.10 -5.05
N GLU A 53 4.55 -12.37 -4.65
CA GLU A 53 5.75 -13.19 -4.46
C GLU A 53 6.52 -13.38 -5.77
N VAL A 54 7.84 -13.46 -5.64
CA VAL A 54 8.77 -13.62 -6.77
C VAL A 54 9.80 -14.69 -6.43
N SER A 55 10.12 -15.56 -7.38
CA SER A 55 11.20 -16.53 -7.23
C SER A 55 12.56 -15.86 -7.43
N LEU A 56 13.44 -15.98 -6.45
CA LEU A 56 14.83 -15.52 -6.56
C LEU A 56 15.63 -16.46 -7.46
N ALA A 57 16.75 -15.95 -7.97
CA ALA A 57 17.72 -16.77 -8.68
C ALA A 57 18.25 -17.91 -7.78
N LEU A 58 18.59 -19.04 -8.40
CA LEU A 58 19.17 -20.17 -7.69
C LEU A 58 20.48 -19.75 -7.00
N PRO A 59 20.74 -20.27 -5.79
CA PRO A 59 22.01 -20.03 -5.11
C PRO A 59 23.18 -20.48 -5.98
N GLY A 60 24.20 -19.63 -6.09
CA GLY A 60 25.45 -19.90 -6.77
C GLY A 60 26.55 -19.04 -6.17
N GLU A 61 27.80 -19.33 -6.51
CA GLU A 61 28.96 -18.59 -6.00
C GLU A 61 28.97 -17.12 -6.47
N TYR A 62 28.38 -16.85 -7.63
CA TYR A 62 28.36 -15.53 -8.26
C TYR A 62 26.96 -15.14 -8.71
N VAL A 63 26.63 -13.87 -8.53
CA VAL A 63 25.42 -13.26 -9.09
C VAL A 63 25.64 -12.94 -10.56
N LYS A 64 24.70 -13.32 -11.43
CA LYS A 64 24.76 -13.06 -12.87
C LYS A 64 23.92 -11.84 -13.23
N PHE A 65 24.30 -11.16 -14.30
CA PHE A 65 23.42 -10.16 -14.89
C PHE A 65 22.11 -10.81 -15.35
N GLY A 66 20.99 -10.13 -15.09
CA GLY A 66 19.63 -10.64 -15.26
C GLY A 66 19.11 -11.47 -14.09
N SER A 67 19.92 -11.79 -13.08
CA SER A 67 19.44 -12.49 -11.88
C SER A 67 18.54 -11.60 -11.03
N VAL A 68 17.43 -12.18 -10.56
CA VAL A 68 16.57 -11.60 -9.53
C VAL A 68 17.16 -11.92 -8.17
N VAL A 69 17.53 -10.90 -7.41
CA VAL A 69 18.21 -11.01 -6.12
C VAL A 69 17.49 -10.19 -5.05
N GLN A 70 17.78 -10.51 -3.79
CA GLN A 70 17.34 -9.73 -2.64
C GLN A 70 18.58 -9.25 -1.88
N MET A 71 18.60 -7.98 -1.49
CA MET A 71 19.68 -7.42 -0.69
C MET A 71 19.30 -7.50 0.79
N VAL A 72 20.05 -8.30 1.54
CA VAL A 72 19.80 -8.56 2.97
C VAL A 72 20.92 -7.90 3.79
N ALA A 73 20.55 -7.15 4.81
CA ALA A 73 21.43 -6.67 5.88
C ALA A 73 21.23 -7.59 7.10
N PRO A 74 22.05 -8.65 7.23
CA PRO A 74 21.81 -9.73 8.19
C PRO A 74 21.95 -9.25 9.65
N ASP A 75 22.87 -8.34 9.93
CA ASP A 75 23.18 -7.92 11.30
C ASP A 75 22.26 -6.81 11.83
N VAL A 76 21.32 -6.34 11.01
CA VAL A 76 20.40 -5.26 11.40
C VAL A 76 19.19 -5.86 12.12
N PRO A 77 18.85 -5.38 13.33
CA PRO A 77 17.68 -5.86 14.06
C PRO A 77 16.37 -5.45 13.36
N ALA A 78 15.44 -6.40 13.23
CA ALA A 78 14.16 -6.18 12.56
C ALA A 78 13.14 -5.39 13.41
N SER A 79 13.39 -5.22 14.71
CA SER A 79 12.55 -4.46 15.64
C SER A 79 13.39 -3.45 16.43
N ARG A 80 12.82 -2.26 16.67
CA ARG A 80 13.42 -1.21 17.50
C ARG A 80 13.23 -1.41 19.01
N GLY A 81 12.71 -2.54 19.46
CA GLY A 81 12.52 -2.80 20.88
C GLY A 81 12.65 -4.28 21.20
N GLY A 82 13.79 -4.66 21.80
CA GLY A 82 13.95 -5.67 22.85
C GLY A 82 13.41 -7.10 22.67
N GLU A 83 12.66 -7.42 21.62
CA GLU A 83 12.21 -8.78 21.37
C GLU A 83 13.34 -9.56 20.72
N SER A 84 13.95 -10.41 21.53
CA SER A 84 15.08 -11.26 21.17
C SER A 84 14.85 -11.99 19.84
N GLY A 85 15.69 -11.65 18.85
CA GLY A 85 16.26 -12.66 17.97
C GLY A 85 15.95 -12.58 16.48
N LYS A 86 15.06 -11.69 16.01
CA LYS A 86 14.84 -11.55 14.56
C LYS A 86 15.80 -10.52 13.96
N LEU A 87 16.93 -11.03 13.48
CA LEU A 87 17.93 -10.32 12.70
C LEU A 87 17.59 -10.41 11.20
N GLY A 88 18.01 -9.41 10.44
CA GLY A 88 17.83 -9.37 9.00
C GLY A 88 16.80 -8.34 8.56
N MET A 89 17.27 -7.33 7.84
CA MET A 89 16.44 -6.39 7.11
C MET A 89 16.73 -6.52 5.62
N VAL A 90 15.74 -6.28 4.77
CA VAL A 90 15.93 -6.29 3.32
C VAL A 90 15.67 -4.92 2.72
N LEU A 91 16.42 -4.60 1.67
CA LEU A 91 16.15 -3.42 0.87
C LEU A 91 14.82 -3.59 0.16
N ALA A 92 13.98 -2.56 0.19
CA ALA A 92 12.63 -2.60 -0.35
C ALA A 92 12.25 -1.25 -0.98
N GLY A 93 11.48 -1.28 -2.06
CA GLY A 93 10.85 -0.08 -2.60
C GLY A 93 9.74 0.43 -1.70
N LEU A 94 9.61 1.76 -1.63
CA LEU A 94 8.57 2.47 -0.89
C LEU A 94 7.72 3.28 -1.89
N VAL A 95 6.40 3.12 -1.78
CA VAL A 95 5.42 3.98 -2.46
C VAL A 95 4.84 4.93 -1.43
N GLY A 96 4.90 6.23 -1.71
CA GLY A 96 4.37 7.26 -0.82
C GLY A 96 2.84 7.30 -0.82
N GLU A 97 2.24 7.77 0.28
CA GLU A 97 0.77 7.84 0.42
C GLU A 97 0.10 8.65 -0.68
N LYS A 98 0.73 9.76 -1.09
CA LYS A 98 0.24 10.64 -2.17
C LYS A 98 0.30 9.99 -3.56
N GLU A 99 1.09 8.93 -3.71
CA GLU A 99 1.32 8.26 -4.98
C GLU A 99 0.34 7.11 -5.19
N VAL A 100 -0.26 6.57 -4.12
CA VAL A 100 -1.19 5.42 -4.16
C VAL A 100 -2.36 5.62 -5.12
N ASP A 101 -2.80 6.87 -5.30
CA ASP A 101 -3.92 7.20 -6.18
C ASP A 101 -3.55 7.19 -7.68
N CYS A 102 -2.24 7.33 -7.97
CA CYS A 102 -1.70 7.57 -9.31
C CYS A 102 -0.86 6.40 -9.86
N ILE A 103 -0.15 5.67 -9.00
CA ILE A 103 0.72 4.57 -9.43
C ILE A 103 0.22 3.22 -8.95
N GLN A 104 0.51 2.19 -9.73
CA GLN A 104 0.15 0.80 -9.45
C GLN A 104 1.37 -0.13 -9.42
N HIS A 105 2.55 0.42 -9.75
CA HIS A 105 3.87 -0.21 -9.75
C HIS A 105 4.94 0.85 -9.47
N PHE A 106 6.16 0.42 -9.13
CA PHE A 106 7.29 1.33 -8.97
C PHE A 106 7.59 2.08 -10.26
N VAL A 107 7.92 3.36 -10.11
CA VAL A 107 8.31 4.27 -11.17
C VAL A 107 9.69 4.86 -10.88
N HIS A 108 10.27 5.52 -11.87
CA HIS A 108 11.53 6.22 -11.66
C HIS A 108 11.40 7.27 -10.54
N GLY A 109 12.37 7.32 -9.64
CA GLY A 109 12.37 8.23 -8.49
C GLY A 109 11.70 7.68 -7.22
N CYS A 110 11.18 6.44 -7.22
CA CYS A 110 10.70 5.81 -6.00
C CYS A 110 11.81 5.70 -4.94
N VAL A 111 11.43 5.90 -3.68
CA VAL A 111 12.33 5.83 -2.53
C VAL A 111 12.54 4.37 -2.11
N LEU A 112 13.69 4.08 -1.52
CA LEU A 112 14.00 2.77 -0.94
C LEU A 112 14.01 2.86 0.59
N SER A 113 13.61 1.77 1.24
CA SER A 113 13.63 1.62 2.69
C SER A 113 14.15 0.24 3.10
N ALA A 114 14.45 0.07 4.38
CA ALA A 114 14.75 -1.22 4.97
C ALA A 114 13.46 -1.83 5.53
N SER A 115 13.17 -3.08 5.17
CA SER A 115 11.94 -3.80 5.54
C SER A 115 12.27 -5.08 6.30
N PRO A 116 11.50 -5.43 7.36
CA PRO A 116 11.66 -6.70 8.07
C PRO A 116 11.01 -7.89 7.33
N LEU A 117 10.29 -7.63 6.23
CA LEU A 117 9.68 -8.68 5.40
C LEU A 117 10.73 -9.37 4.53
N LEU A 118 11.22 -10.53 4.99
CA LEU A 118 12.22 -11.34 4.27
C LEU A 118 11.62 -12.11 3.07
N THR A 119 10.31 -12.37 3.05
CA THR A 119 9.65 -13.09 1.95
C THR A 119 9.88 -12.38 0.61
N PRO A 120 10.46 -13.05 -0.41
CA PRO A 120 10.71 -12.43 -1.70
C PRO A 120 9.42 -12.02 -2.41
N CYS A 121 9.34 -10.74 -2.78
CA CYS A 121 8.22 -10.15 -3.49
C CYS A 121 8.71 -9.02 -4.40
N VAL A 122 7.83 -8.51 -5.28
CA VAL A 122 8.17 -7.41 -6.20
C VAL A 122 8.77 -6.20 -5.46
N ARG A 123 8.33 -5.94 -4.22
CA ARG A 123 8.82 -4.86 -3.38
C ARG A 123 10.30 -4.98 -2.97
N ASN A 124 10.82 -6.18 -2.74
CA ASN A 124 12.17 -6.40 -2.18
C ASN A 124 13.09 -7.23 -3.10
N ALA A 125 12.68 -7.42 -4.35
CA ALA A 125 13.45 -8.11 -5.38
C ALA A 125 14.02 -7.12 -6.40
N PHE A 126 15.29 -7.31 -6.76
CA PHE A 126 16.03 -6.44 -7.68
C PHE A 126 16.63 -7.25 -8.82
N ILE A 127 16.72 -6.66 -10.01
CA ILE A 127 17.37 -7.28 -11.17
C ILE A 127 18.73 -6.62 -11.36
N VAL A 128 19.77 -7.43 -11.46
CA VAL A 128 21.12 -6.94 -11.72
C VAL A 128 21.28 -6.67 -13.22
N HIS A 129 21.43 -5.41 -13.62
CA HIS A 129 21.66 -5.00 -15.01
C HIS A 129 23.15 -4.78 -15.28
N ARG A 130 23.56 -4.93 -16.55
CA ARG A 130 24.93 -4.71 -17.04
C ARG A 130 25.25 -3.22 -17.17
#